data_AF-A0AAD9E6W0-F1
#
_entry.id   AF-A0AAD9E6W0-F1
#
_cell.length_a   1.000
_cell.length_b   1.000
_cell.length_c   1.000
_cell.angle_alpha   90.00
_cell.angle_beta   90.00
_cell.angle_gamma   90.00
#
_symmetry.space_group_name_H-M   'P 1'
#
loop_
_entity.id
_entity.type
_entity.pdbx_description
1 polymer ?
#
loop_
_entity_poly.entity_id
_entity_poly.type
_entity_poly.pdbx_seq_one_letter_code
_entity_poly.pdbx_strand_id
1 'polypeptide(L)'
;MSVCSNICMLYFLFVQTPGVRNFKLQKTSVGVSAGASIKQKILHWCSNKTRGYEGVSIENFSSSWSDGLAFCALVHHFFPSAFDFSSLKASERERNFTLAFTTAESLAGCCPLLDVSDMLLMGNKPDPFSVFTYVQSLCQHLSKIEREKKEREKAEEGKSQVETKDRGSREREEPEEEKGVVKGGVIDEETREGEGSPDDKRAPTEEDSETKMETDQNDNGVNRDLETETSI
;
A
#
# COMPACT_ATOMS: atom_id res chain seq x y z
N MET A 1 -26.62 22.09 -5.92
CA MET A 1 -26.13 20.71 -6.11
C MET A 1 -26.06 20.45 -7.61
N SER A 2 -25.04 19.78 -8.12
CA SER A 2 -24.73 19.56 -9.56
C SER A 2 -23.74 20.56 -10.19
N VAL A 3 -22.55 20.66 -9.61
CA VAL A 3 -21.33 21.09 -10.34
C VAL A 3 -20.39 19.92 -10.67
N CYS A 4 -20.66 18.72 -10.12
CA CYS A 4 -19.83 17.53 -10.37
C CYS A 4 -19.97 16.97 -11.80
N SER A 5 -21.13 17.11 -12.46
CA SER A 5 -21.30 16.57 -13.82
C SER A 5 -20.50 17.33 -14.89
N ASN A 6 -20.34 18.66 -14.76
CA ASN A 6 -19.60 19.45 -15.76
C ASN A 6 -18.09 19.41 -15.55
N ILE A 7 -17.62 19.25 -14.30
CA ILE A 7 -16.18 19.08 -14.02
C ILE A 7 -15.70 17.70 -14.48
N CYS A 8 -16.51 16.64 -14.31
CA CYS A 8 -16.12 15.28 -14.69
C CYS A 8 -15.99 15.10 -16.21
N MET A 9 -16.82 15.78 -17.01
CA MET A 9 -16.69 15.79 -18.48
C MET A 9 -15.48 16.61 -18.98
N LEU A 10 -15.08 17.66 -18.26
CA LEU A 10 -13.90 18.46 -18.62
C LEU A 10 -12.57 17.72 -18.33
N TYR A 11 -12.51 16.83 -17.34
CA TYR A 11 -11.35 15.96 -17.13
C TYR A 11 -11.21 14.89 -18.24
N PHE A 12 -12.32 14.44 -18.84
CA PHE A 12 -12.28 13.47 -19.94
C PHE A 12 -11.71 14.09 -21.24
N LEU A 13 -11.84 15.41 -21.42
CA LEU A 13 -11.30 16.12 -22.59
C LEU A 13 -9.86 16.62 -22.42
N PHE A 14 -9.31 16.72 -21.21
CA PHE A 14 -7.94 17.20 -21.00
C PHE A 14 -6.85 16.11 -21.10
N VAL A 15 -7.23 14.83 -21.17
CA VAL A 15 -6.28 13.68 -21.26
C VAL A 15 -5.92 13.32 -22.71
N GLN A 16 -6.45 14.03 -23.72
CA GLN A 16 -6.14 13.79 -25.13
C GLN A 16 -5.51 15.03 -25.80
N THR A 17 -4.33 15.45 -25.34
CA THR A 17 -3.43 16.25 -26.19
C THR A 17 -2.19 15.43 -26.53
N PRO A 18 -1.99 15.01 -27.80
CA PRO A 18 -0.72 14.44 -28.22
C PRO A 18 0.30 15.58 -28.36
N GLY A 19 0.92 15.97 -27.25
CA GLY A 19 2.13 16.76 -27.27
C GLY A 19 3.26 15.92 -27.86
N VAL A 20 3.68 16.22 -29.09
CA VAL A 20 4.83 15.61 -29.76
C VAL A 20 6.09 15.91 -28.93
N ARG A 21 6.51 14.95 -28.10
CA ARG A 21 7.80 15.02 -27.39
C ARG A 21 8.84 14.40 -28.30
N ASN A 22 9.74 15.23 -28.83
CA ASN A 22 10.93 14.77 -29.55
C ASN A 22 11.80 13.93 -28.61
N PHE A 23 11.77 12.61 -28.77
CA PHE A 23 12.58 11.70 -27.98
C PHE A 23 13.90 11.44 -28.71
N LYS A 24 14.98 12.06 -28.22
CA LYS A 24 16.34 11.65 -28.60
C LYS A 24 16.61 10.30 -27.91
N LEU A 25 16.44 9.21 -28.65
CA LEU A 25 16.64 7.84 -28.17
C LEU A 25 18.13 7.63 -27.82
N GLN A 26 18.48 7.67 -26.53
CA GLN A 26 19.73 7.14 -26.03
C GLN A 26 19.53 5.65 -25.72
N LYS A 27 20.21 4.80 -26.48
CA LYS A 27 20.12 3.35 -26.40
C LYS A 27 20.99 2.85 -25.24
N THR A 28 20.40 2.65 -24.07
CA THR A 28 21.03 1.88 -23.00
C THR A 28 20.56 0.43 -23.10
N SER A 29 21.50 -0.48 -23.29
CA SER A 29 21.28 -1.92 -23.30
C SER A 29 21.24 -2.42 -21.85
N VAL A 30 20.05 -2.72 -21.34
CA VAL A 30 19.86 -3.52 -20.12
C VAL A 30 18.68 -4.46 -20.33
N GLY A 31 18.96 -5.76 -20.14
CA GLY A 31 18.07 -6.90 -19.87
C GLY A 31 16.63 -6.91 -20.39
N VAL A 32 16.26 -8.01 -21.04
CA VAL A 32 14.88 -8.34 -21.40
C VAL A 32 13.99 -8.40 -20.14
N SER A 33 13.43 -7.26 -19.73
CA SER A 33 12.09 -7.23 -19.16
C SER A 33 11.16 -7.06 -20.35
N ALA A 34 10.51 -8.14 -20.77
CA ALA A 34 9.43 -8.11 -21.75
C ALA A 34 8.52 -6.91 -21.45
N GLY A 35 8.26 -6.06 -22.45
CA GLY A 35 7.45 -4.85 -22.28
C GLY A 35 6.03 -5.21 -21.86
N ALA A 36 5.77 -5.28 -20.56
CA ALA A 36 4.45 -5.56 -20.02
C ALA A 36 3.50 -4.44 -20.48
N SER A 37 2.34 -4.84 -21.02
CA SER A 37 1.33 -3.88 -21.46
C SER A 37 0.87 -3.00 -20.30
N ILE A 38 0.34 -1.81 -20.60
CA ILE A 38 -0.16 -0.88 -19.58
C ILE A 38 -1.17 -1.56 -18.64
N LYS A 39 -2.04 -2.41 -19.21
CA LYS A 39 -2.99 -3.24 -18.46
C LYS A 39 -2.28 -4.13 -17.42
N GLN A 40 -1.23 -4.83 -17.83
CA GLN A 40 -0.45 -5.69 -16.94
C GLN A 40 0.26 -4.91 -15.84
N LYS A 41 0.78 -3.72 -16.14
CA LYS A 41 1.40 -2.84 -15.12
C LYS A 41 0.39 -2.40 -14.06
N ILE A 42 -0.84 -2.07 -14.48
CA ILE A 42 -1.91 -1.68 -13.56
C ILE A 42 -2.35 -2.85 -12.69
N LEU A 43 -2.57 -4.04 -13.28
CA LEU A 43 -2.89 -5.24 -12.50
C LEU A 43 -1.81 -5.57 -11.47
N HIS A 44 -0.54 -5.52 -11.90
CA HIS A 44 0.57 -5.77 -11.00
C HIS A 44 0.63 -4.77 -9.85
N TRP A 45 0.39 -3.48 -10.12
CA TRP A 45 0.31 -2.47 -9.07
C TRP A 45 -0.84 -2.77 -8.09
N CYS A 46 -2.03 -3.10 -8.60
CA CYS A 46 -3.20 -3.38 -7.78
C CYS A 46 -2.95 -4.61 -6.88
N SER A 47 -2.43 -5.70 -7.47
CA SER A 47 -2.09 -6.94 -6.75
C SER A 47 -1.03 -6.68 -5.67
N ASN A 48 0.00 -5.90 -5.97
CA ASN A 48 1.03 -5.57 -4.99
C ASN A 48 0.47 -4.76 -3.80
N LYS A 49 -0.45 -3.83 -4.05
CA LYS A 49 -1.08 -3.01 -2.99
C LYS A 49 -2.09 -3.81 -2.15
N THR A 50 -2.71 -4.83 -2.73
CA THR A 50 -3.71 -5.67 -2.05
C THR A 50 -3.16 -6.99 -1.55
N ARG A 51 -1.84 -7.18 -1.55
CA ARG A 51 -1.21 -8.40 -1.04
C ARG A 51 -1.52 -8.56 0.45
N GLY A 52 -2.07 -9.73 0.81
CA GLY A 52 -2.41 -10.08 2.19
C GLY A 52 -3.87 -9.80 2.57
N TYR A 53 -4.69 -9.26 1.67
CA TYR A 53 -6.13 -9.16 1.89
C TYR A 53 -6.79 -10.50 1.59
N GLU A 54 -7.54 -11.04 2.56
CA GLU A 54 -8.29 -12.28 2.39
C GLU A 54 -9.42 -12.10 1.36
N GLY A 55 -9.62 -13.12 0.52
CA GLY A 55 -10.68 -13.11 -0.50
C GLY A 55 -10.40 -12.20 -1.70
N VAL A 56 -9.20 -11.62 -1.83
CA VAL A 56 -8.85 -10.72 -2.94
C VAL A 56 -7.73 -11.31 -3.79
N SER A 57 -8.05 -11.67 -5.04
CA SER A 57 -7.07 -11.98 -6.10
C SER A 57 -7.36 -11.17 -7.36
N ILE A 58 -6.45 -10.26 -7.71
CA ILE A 58 -6.59 -9.36 -8.86
C ILE A 58 -5.77 -9.89 -10.04
N GLU A 59 -6.46 -10.54 -10.98
CA GLU A 59 -5.84 -11.19 -12.15
C GLU A 59 -6.33 -10.62 -13.48
N ASN A 60 -7.49 -9.97 -13.47
CA ASN A 60 -8.14 -9.42 -14.65
C ASN A 60 -8.90 -8.13 -14.30
N PHE A 61 -9.53 -7.49 -15.29
CA PHE A 61 -10.37 -6.30 -15.08
C PHE A 61 -11.87 -6.64 -15.10
N SER A 62 -12.29 -7.86 -14.78
CA SER A 62 -13.70 -8.27 -14.79
C SER A 62 -14.06 -9.01 -13.51
N SER A 63 -14.01 -10.33 -13.50
CA SER A 63 -14.46 -11.17 -12.38
C SER A 63 -13.74 -10.86 -11.07
N SER A 64 -12.44 -10.53 -11.11
CA SER A 64 -11.65 -10.13 -9.94
C SER A 64 -12.20 -8.89 -9.20
N TRP A 65 -13.08 -8.13 -9.84
CA TRP A 65 -13.64 -6.88 -9.31
C TRP A 65 -15.15 -6.97 -9.07
N SER A 66 -15.75 -8.12 -9.37
CA SER A 66 -17.20 -8.27 -9.47
C SER A 66 -17.92 -8.26 -8.11
N ASP A 67 -17.24 -8.58 -7.02
CA ASP A 67 -17.79 -8.61 -5.66
C ASP A 67 -17.54 -7.32 -4.86
N GLY A 68 -16.80 -6.38 -5.43
CA GLY A 68 -16.42 -5.11 -4.79
C GLY A 68 -15.25 -5.19 -3.80
N LEU A 69 -14.79 -6.39 -3.41
CA LEU A 69 -13.74 -6.53 -2.39
C LEU A 69 -12.39 -6.01 -2.88
N ALA A 70 -12.05 -6.19 -4.16
CA ALA A 70 -10.82 -5.65 -4.74
C ALA A 70 -10.78 -4.10 -4.67
N PHE A 71 -11.92 -3.43 -4.88
CA PHE A 71 -12.01 -1.98 -4.72
C PHE A 71 -11.86 -1.58 -3.25
N CYS A 72 -12.55 -2.26 -2.33
CA CYS A 72 -12.42 -2.03 -0.89
C CYS A 72 -10.96 -2.19 -0.43
N ALA A 73 -10.28 -3.27 -0.82
CA ALA A 73 -8.91 -3.56 -0.42
C ALA A 73 -7.94 -2.48 -0.89
N LEU A 74 -8.09 -2.00 -2.13
CA LEU A 74 -7.27 -0.91 -2.65
C LEU A 74 -7.44 0.36 -1.84
N VAL A 75 -8.68 0.78 -1.59
CA VAL A 75 -8.94 2.01 -0.83
C VAL A 75 -8.44 1.87 0.61
N HIS A 76 -8.73 0.74 1.25
CA HIS A 76 -8.30 0.43 2.61
C HIS A 76 -6.78 0.42 2.78
N HIS A 77 -6.02 -0.01 1.77
CA HIS A 77 -4.55 0.04 1.82
C HIS A 77 -4.00 1.45 2.07
N PHE A 78 -4.61 2.49 1.49
CA PHE A 78 -4.18 3.88 1.68
C PHE A 78 -4.86 4.54 2.88
N PHE A 79 -6.07 4.08 3.23
CA PHE A 79 -6.87 4.60 4.34
C PHE A 79 -7.34 3.47 5.27
N PRO A 80 -6.42 2.84 6.03
CA PRO A 80 -6.75 1.69 6.88
C PRO A 80 -7.73 2.05 8.01
N SER A 81 -7.88 3.33 8.33
CA SER A 81 -8.83 3.81 9.34
C SER A 81 -10.21 4.17 8.79
N ALA A 82 -10.45 4.03 7.47
CA ALA A 82 -11.71 4.42 6.86
C ALA A 82 -12.86 3.44 7.19
N PHE A 83 -12.56 2.15 7.24
CA PHE A 83 -13.52 1.08 7.57
C PHE A 83 -12.78 -0.21 7.91
N ASP A 84 -13.46 -1.17 8.54
CA ASP A 84 -12.90 -2.49 8.84
C ASP A 84 -13.10 -3.47 7.67
N PHE A 85 -12.02 -3.79 6.95
CA PHE A 85 -12.04 -4.73 5.83
C PHE A 85 -12.41 -6.16 6.26
N SER A 86 -12.00 -6.60 7.46
CA SER A 86 -12.21 -7.99 7.90
C SER A 86 -13.70 -8.34 8.10
N SER A 87 -14.54 -7.32 8.28
CA SER A 87 -15.99 -7.45 8.38
C SER A 87 -16.71 -7.61 7.03
N LEU A 88 -16.01 -7.44 5.91
CA LEU A 88 -16.61 -7.45 4.58
C LEU A 88 -16.78 -8.87 4.05
N LYS A 89 -17.85 -9.11 3.29
CA LYS A 89 -18.16 -10.40 2.67
C LYS A 89 -18.38 -10.24 1.18
N ALA A 90 -17.91 -11.19 0.38
CA ALA A 90 -18.08 -11.19 -1.08
C ALA A 90 -19.56 -11.23 -1.52
N SER A 91 -20.46 -11.74 -0.68
CA SER A 91 -21.90 -11.76 -0.94
C SER A 91 -22.56 -10.37 -0.86
N GLU A 92 -21.98 -9.44 -0.11
CA GLU A 92 -22.54 -8.09 0.13
C GLU A 92 -22.09 -7.09 -0.95
N ARG A 93 -22.25 -7.45 -2.22
CA ARG A 93 -21.72 -6.72 -3.38
C ARG A 93 -22.09 -5.24 -3.39
N GLU A 94 -23.37 -4.92 -3.16
CA GLU A 94 -23.88 -3.54 -3.18
C GLU A 94 -23.19 -2.68 -2.11
N ARG A 95 -23.09 -3.22 -0.89
CA ARG A 95 -22.40 -2.57 0.23
C ARG A 95 -20.92 -2.36 -0.10
N ASN A 96 -20.24 -3.37 -0.63
CA ASN A 96 -18.82 -3.30 -0.97
C ASN A 96 -18.54 -2.20 -2.01
N PHE A 97 -19.29 -2.18 -3.12
CA PHE A 97 -19.13 -1.15 -4.15
C PHE A 97 -19.42 0.25 -3.61
N THR A 98 -20.54 0.41 -2.91
CA THR A 98 -20.94 1.71 -2.35
C THR A 98 -19.88 2.23 -1.38
N LEU A 99 -19.41 1.38 -0.47
CA LEU A 99 -18.38 1.74 0.50
C LEU A 99 -17.07 2.15 -0.20
N ALA A 100 -16.59 1.35 -1.16
CA ALA A 100 -15.34 1.64 -1.85
C ALA A 100 -15.42 2.95 -2.64
N PHE A 101 -16.49 3.16 -3.41
CA PHE A 101 -16.64 4.32 -4.29
C PHE A 101 -16.84 5.62 -3.50
N THR A 102 -17.69 5.61 -2.47
CA THR A 102 -17.91 6.78 -1.60
C THR A 102 -16.65 7.15 -0.81
N THR A 103 -15.91 6.15 -0.31
CA THR A 103 -14.64 6.39 0.39
C THR A 103 -13.56 6.93 -0.55
N ALA A 104 -13.45 6.38 -1.77
CA ALA A 104 -12.50 6.86 -2.77
C ALA A 104 -12.80 8.30 -3.22
N GLU A 105 -14.07 8.66 -3.39
CA GLU A 105 -14.46 10.04 -3.70
C GLU A 105 -14.12 10.98 -2.55
N SER A 106 -14.48 10.60 -1.31
CA SER A 106 -14.33 11.46 -0.13
C SER A 106 -12.87 11.66 0.30
N LEU A 107 -12.07 10.59 0.29
CA LEU A 107 -10.69 10.63 0.83
C LEU A 107 -9.62 10.77 -0.25
N ALA A 108 -9.88 10.25 -1.46
CA ALA A 108 -8.93 10.33 -2.57
C ALA A 108 -9.33 11.32 -3.67
N GLY A 109 -10.52 11.94 -3.59
CA GLY A 109 -11.02 12.84 -4.61
C GLY A 109 -11.26 12.16 -5.96
N CYS A 110 -11.45 10.83 -5.96
CA CYS A 110 -11.64 10.04 -7.17
C CYS A 110 -13.14 9.80 -7.39
N CYS A 111 -13.75 10.56 -8.32
CA CYS A 111 -15.16 10.38 -8.64
C CYS A 111 -15.43 8.98 -9.21
N PRO A 112 -16.53 8.31 -8.81
CA PRO A 112 -16.89 7.01 -9.35
C PRO A 112 -17.24 7.13 -10.84
N LEU A 113 -16.64 6.26 -11.66
CA LEU A 113 -16.98 6.12 -13.10
C LEU A 113 -17.90 4.92 -13.37
N LEU A 114 -18.15 4.11 -12.35
CA LEU A 114 -19.01 2.93 -12.41
C LEU A 114 -20.23 3.17 -11.53
N ASP A 115 -21.43 2.84 -12.04
CA ASP A 115 -22.63 2.82 -11.22
C ASP A 115 -22.74 1.48 -10.46
N VAL A 116 -23.17 1.55 -9.21
CA VAL A 116 -23.33 0.36 -8.37
C VAL A 116 -24.40 -0.58 -8.95
N SER A 117 -25.51 -0.02 -9.42
CA SER A 117 -26.64 -0.79 -9.96
C SER A 117 -26.23 -1.54 -11.22
N ASP A 118 -25.47 -0.90 -12.11
CA ASP A 118 -24.95 -1.53 -13.33
C ASP A 118 -23.98 -2.67 -13.01
N MET A 119 -23.09 -2.46 -12.02
CA MET A 119 -22.16 -3.51 -11.56
C MET A 119 -22.90 -4.72 -10.97
N LEU A 120 -23.99 -4.48 -10.25
CA LEU A 120 -24.84 -5.55 -9.72
C LEU A 120 -25.54 -6.31 -10.86
N LEU A 121 -26.13 -5.58 -11.81
CA LEU A 121 -26.84 -6.13 -12.96
C LEU A 121 -25.94 -7.00 -13.84
N MET A 122 -24.68 -6.60 -14.05
CA MET A 122 -23.69 -7.38 -14.80
C MET A 122 -23.21 -8.66 -14.09
N GLY A 123 -23.57 -8.86 -12.81
CA GLY A 123 -23.21 -10.06 -12.07
C GLY A 123 -21.69 -10.25 -11.94
N ASN A 124 -21.22 -11.48 -12.14
CA ASN A 124 -19.82 -11.87 -11.90
C ASN A 124 -18.87 -11.52 -13.06
N LYS A 125 -19.37 -10.88 -14.12
CA LYS A 125 -18.60 -10.58 -15.34
C LYS A 125 -18.88 -9.14 -15.81
N PRO A 126 -18.48 -8.12 -15.03
CA PRO A 126 -18.60 -6.74 -15.47
C PRO A 126 -17.72 -6.47 -16.69
N ASP A 127 -18.08 -5.45 -17.48
CA ASP A 127 -17.34 -5.07 -18.68
C ASP A 127 -15.87 -4.72 -18.35
N PRO A 128 -14.88 -5.45 -18.91
CA PRO A 128 -13.50 -5.24 -18.58
C PRO A 128 -12.95 -3.86 -18.95
N PHE A 129 -13.53 -3.19 -19.95
CA PHE A 129 -13.05 -1.87 -20.38
C PHE A 129 -13.49 -0.78 -19.42
N SER A 130 -14.75 -0.83 -18.97
CA SER A 130 -15.30 0.09 -17.97
C SER A 130 -14.57 -0.05 -16.63
N VAL A 131 -14.37 -1.28 -16.16
CA VAL A 131 -13.60 -1.55 -14.93
C VAL A 131 -12.15 -1.09 -15.09
N PHE A 132 -11.48 -1.41 -16.20
CA PHE A 132 -10.11 -0.94 -16.47
C PHE A 132 -9.99 0.58 -16.39
N THR A 133 -10.93 1.29 -17.03
CA THR A 133 -10.93 2.76 -17.07
C THR A 133 -11.05 3.34 -15.67
N TYR A 134 -11.95 2.82 -14.85
CA TYR A 134 -12.10 3.27 -13.47
C TYR A 134 -10.88 2.91 -12.61
N VAL A 135 -10.39 1.68 -12.68
CA VAL A 135 -9.21 1.23 -11.92
C VAL A 135 -7.98 2.07 -12.29
N GLN A 136 -7.78 2.40 -13.56
CA GLN A 136 -6.70 3.28 -13.98
C GLN A 136 -6.79 4.66 -13.32
N SER A 137 -7.98 5.28 -13.30
CA SER A 137 -8.21 6.55 -12.60
C SER A 137 -7.93 6.43 -11.11
N LEU A 138 -8.45 5.38 -10.46
CA LEU A 138 -8.27 5.14 -9.04
C LEU A 138 -6.79 4.98 -8.67
N CYS A 139 -6.03 4.19 -9.45
CA CYS A 139 -4.59 4.01 -9.24
C CYS A 139 -3.82 5.33 -9.28
N GLN A 140 -4.19 6.25 -10.20
CA GLN A 140 -3.54 7.56 -10.32
C GLN A 140 -3.79 8.42 -9.08
N HIS A 141 -5.03 8.47 -8.59
CA HIS A 141 -5.40 9.25 -7.41
C HIS A 141 -4.70 8.70 -6.16
N LEU A 142 -4.76 7.38 -5.93
CA LEU A 142 -4.12 6.74 -4.78
C LEU A 142 -2.58 6.87 -4.80
N SER A 143 -1.96 6.73 -5.97
CA SER A 143 -0.50 6.92 -6.13
C SER A 143 -0.07 8.35 -5.83
N LYS A 144 -0.91 9.34 -6.18
CA LYS A 144 -0.65 10.75 -5.88
C LYS A 144 -0.62 10.98 -4.36
N ILE A 145 -1.58 10.40 -3.64
CA ILE A 145 -1.70 10.51 -2.18
C ILE A 145 -0.52 9.88 -1.45
N GLU A 146 -0.07 8.70 -1.91
CA GLU A 146 1.11 8.05 -1.34
C GLU A 146 2.37 8.92 -1.43
N ARG A 147 2.56 9.59 -2.57
CA ARG A 147 3.70 10.49 -2.76
C ARG A 147 3.61 11.69 -1.83
N GLU A 148 2.44 12.31 -1.73
CA GLU A 148 2.22 13.46 -0.84
C GLU A 148 2.43 13.10 0.64
N LYS A 149 2.01 11.90 1.07
CA LYS A 149 2.25 11.41 2.43
C LYS A 149 3.75 11.27 2.72
N LYS A 150 4.50 10.63 1.81
CA LYS A 150 5.96 10.46 1.94
C LYS A 150 6.73 11.78 1.94
N GLU A 151 6.25 12.79 1.20
CA GLU A 151 6.84 14.12 1.20
C GLU A 151 6.61 14.85 2.53
N ARG A 152 5.44 14.70 3.15
CA ARG A 152 5.13 15.27 4.47
C ARG A 152 5.95 14.64 5.59
N GLU A 153 6.08 13.31 5.59
CA GLU A 153 6.90 12.58 6.58
C GLU A 153 8.37 13.05 6.55
N LYS A 154 8.96 13.21 5.35
CA LYS A 154 10.33 13.72 5.20
C LYS A 154 10.51 15.17 5.65
N ALA A 155 9.48 16.00 5.48
CA ALA A 155 9.52 17.40 5.91
C ALA A 155 9.44 17.55 7.43
N GLU A 156 8.82 16.59 8.12
CA GLU A 156 8.73 16.55 9.59
C GLU A 156 10.04 16.08 10.22
N GLU A 157 10.70 15.06 9.65
CA GLU A 157 12.01 14.58 10.10
C GLU A 157 13.12 15.66 10.01
N GLY A 158 13.05 16.54 9.00
CA GLY A 158 14.05 17.60 8.79
C GLY A 158 14.00 18.78 9.77
N LYS A 159 12.92 18.95 10.56
CA LYS A 159 12.77 20.09 11.48
C LYS A 159 13.39 19.89 12.86
N SER A 160 13.60 18.64 13.29
CA SER A 160 14.10 18.33 14.64
C SER A 160 15.61 18.52 14.84
N GLN A 161 16.37 18.98 13.83
CA GLN A 161 17.82 19.22 13.95
C GLN A 161 18.25 20.69 14.07
N VAL A 162 17.32 21.66 14.07
CA VAL A 162 17.68 23.10 14.07
C VAL A 162 17.68 23.74 15.47
N GLU A 163 17.05 23.12 16.48
CA GLU A 163 16.86 23.74 17.81
C GLU A 163 17.99 23.52 18.86
N THR A 164 19.12 22.90 18.51
CA THR A 164 20.25 22.71 19.47
C THR A 164 21.55 23.44 19.10
N LYS A 165 21.52 24.45 18.24
CA LYS A 165 22.74 25.23 17.91
C LYS A 165 22.53 26.75 17.94
N ASP A 166 21.85 27.26 18.98
CA ASP A 166 21.97 28.67 19.35
C ASP A 166 21.84 28.84 20.87
N ARG A 167 22.86 28.38 21.60
CA ARG A 167 23.21 28.89 22.95
C ARG A 167 24.60 28.37 23.34
N GLY A 168 25.61 29.19 23.07
CA GLY A 168 27.02 28.99 23.44
C GLY A 168 27.91 29.24 22.23
N SER A 169 28.78 30.24 22.16
CA SER A 169 29.35 31.07 23.22
C SER A 169 29.88 32.37 22.59
N ARG A 170 29.59 33.52 23.20
CA ARG A 170 30.36 34.75 23.01
C ARG A 170 30.93 35.13 24.37
N GLU A 171 32.11 34.63 24.67
CA GLU A 171 32.98 35.21 25.69
C GLU A 171 34.32 35.53 25.05
N ARG A 172 34.83 36.69 25.45
CA ARG A 172 35.92 37.44 24.87
C ARG A 172 37.04 37.49 25.91
N GLU A 173 38.19 36.95 25.56
CA GLU A 173 39.56 37.13 26.11
C GLU A 173 39.90 38.63 26.36
N GLU A 174 40.71 39.14 27.33
CA GLU A 174 41.71 38.70 28.35
C GLU A 174 41.92 39.87 29.40
N PRO A 175 43.06 40.07 30.16
CA PRO A 175 43.82 39.25 31.15
C PRO A 175 44.16 40.00 32.49
N GLU A 176 44.87 39.30 33.40
CA GLU A 176 45.98 39.72 34.31
C GLU A 176 45.89 39.48 35.85
N GLU A 177 46.99 38.89 36.35
CA GLU A 177 47.63 38.73 37.69
C GLU A 177 46.91 39.08 39.02
N GLU A 178 47.02 38.19 40.03
CA GLU A 178 47.98 38.32 41.16
C GLU A 178 47.96 37.09 42.10
N LYS A 179 49.09 36.86 42.77
CA LYS A 179 49.53 35.71 43.59
C LYS A 179 48.81 35.57 44.95
N GLY A 180 48.73 34.33 45.46
CA GLY A 180 48.40 34.06 46.86
C GLY A 180 48.66 32.60 47.30
N VAL A 181 49.72 32.41 48.10
CA VAL A 181 50.16 31.20 48.81
C VAL A 181 49.14 30.87 49.94
N VAL A 182 48.76 29.65 50.34
CA VAL A 182 49.43 28.71 51.28
C VAL A 182 48.56 27.45 51.54
N LYS A 183 49.21 26.28 51.48
CA LYS A 183 49.08 24.95 52.15
C LYS A 183 47.75 24.47 52.76
N GLY A 184 47.48 23.18 52.48
CA GLY A 184 47.39 22.14 53.52
C GLY A 184 46.32 21.07 53.29
N GLY A 185 46.72 19.78 53.30
CA GLY A 185 45.80 18.65 53.52
C GLY A 185 46.08 17.41 52.66
N VAL A 186 46.77 16.44 53.25
CA VAL A 186 47.03 15.06 52.78
C VAL A 186 45.88 14.15 53.21
N ILE A 187 45.48 13.19 52.35
CA ILE A 187 45.16 11.75 52.62
C ILE A 187 44.73 11.11 51.28
N ASP A 188 45.60 10.31 50.65
CA ASP A 188 45.78 8.84 50.76
C ASP A 188 44.65 8.08 50.03
N GLU A 189 44.95 7.45 48.88
CA GLU A 189 45.12 5.98 48.72
C GLU A 189 43.79 5.23 48.92
N GLU A 190 43.27 4.41 48.03
CA GLU A 190 43.93 3.32 47.34
C GLU A 190 42.93 2.70 46.32
N THR A 191 43.45 2.19 45.20
CA THR A 191 43.10 0.91 44.51
C THR A 191 41.62 0.57 44.15
N ARG A 192 41.29 -0.16 43.07
CA ARG A 192 42.00 -0.80 41.94
C ARG A 192 40.97 -1.59 41.13
N GLU A 193 41.18 -1.58 39.81
CA GLU A 193 40.90 -2.58 38.76
C GLU A 193 39.61 -3.41 38.76
N GLY A 194 39.11 -3.66 37.54
CA GLY A 194 38.43 -4.91 37.25
C GLY A 194 37.55 -4.91 36.02
N GLU A 195 38.16 -4.87 34.83
CA GLU A 195 37.53 -5.25 33.56
C GLU A 195 37.13 -6.74 33.57
N GLY A 196 36.10 -7.14 32.79
CA GLY A 196 35.89 -8.56 32.46
C GLY A 196 34.48 -8.95 32.02
N SER A 197 34.19 -8.80 30.73
CA SER A 197 33.25 -9.64 29.94
C SER A 197 33.95 -10.98 29.58
N PRO A 198 33.40 -11.98 28.84
CA PRO A 198 32.02 -12.34 28.42
C PRO A 198 31.69 -13.87 28.56
N ASP A 199 30.50 -14.25 28.03
CA ASP A 199 30.09 -15.56 27.47
C ASP A 199 29.81 -16.78 28.39
N ASP A 200 28.58 -17.33 28.34
CA ASP A 200 28.27 -18.50 27.49
C ASP A 200 26.77 -18.91 27.57
N LYS A 201 26.36 -19.58 26.50
CA LYS A 201 25.05 -20.01 26.01
C LYS A 201 24.30 -20.99 26.90
N ARG A 202 22.96 -20.98 26.82
CA ARG A 202 22.16 -22.23 26.76
C ARG A 202 20.73 -22.05 26.24
N ALA A 203 20.45 -22.61 25.06
CA ALA A 203 19.20 -23.30 24.71
C ALA A 203 19.32 -24.78 25.18
N PRO A 204 18.26 -25.62 25.35
CA PRO A 204 17.23 -26.01 24.36
C PRO A 204 15.81 -26.14 25.01
N THR A 205 14.68 -26.43 24.35
CA THR A 205 14.21 -27.69 23.70
C THR A 205 12.84 -27.37 23.06
N GLU A 206 12.54 -27.60 21.77
CA GLU A 206 12.20 -28.88 21.10
C GLU A 206 11.18 -29.73 21.88
N GLU A 207 9.92 -29.70 21.47
CA GLU A 207 8.97 -30.81 21.69
C GLU A 207 8.09 -30.98 20.44
N ASP A 208 8.37 -32.08 19.74
CA ASP A 208 7.62 -32.66 18.64
C ASP A 208 6.26 -33.19 19.11
N SER A 209 5.22 -33.06 18.28
CA SER A 209 4.24 -34.13 18.12
C SER A 209 3.49 -34.02 16.78
N GLU A 210 4.01 -34.78 15.83
CA GLU A 210 3.35 -35.24 14.63
C GLU A 210 2.29 -36.29 15.02
N THR A 211 1.06 -36.20 14.51
CA THR A 211 0.18 -37.38 14.39
C THR A 211 -0.58 -37.28 13.07
N LYS A 212 -0.37 -38.32 12.25
CA LYS A 212 -0.93 -38.57 10.92
C LYS A 212 -2.35 -39.16 10.98
N MET A 213 -2.94 -39.25 9.77
CA MET A 213 -4.04 -40.13 9.32
C MET A 213 -5.43 -39.52 9.58
N GLU A 214 -6.35 -39.37 8.63
CA GLU A 214 -6.73 -40.21 7.48
C GLU A 214 -7.16 -39.39 6.25
N THR A 215 -6.82 -39.91 5.08
CA THR A 215 -7.44 -39.59 3.79
C THR A 215 -8.64 -40.50 3.58
N ASP A 216 -9.83 -39.93 3.41
CA ASP A 216 -10.96 -40.65 2.81
C ASP A 216 -11.40 -39.97 1.52
N GLN A 217 -11.26 -40.75 0.44
CA GLN A 217 -11.83 -40.53 -0.87
C GLN A 217 -13.34 -40.78 -0.76
N ASN A 218 -14.17 -39.78 -1.05
CA ASN A 218 -15.57 -40.03 -1.36
C ASN A 218 -15.81 -39.71 -2.84
N ASP A 219 -15.66 -40.76 -3.63
CA ASP A 219 -16.08 -40.88 -5.00
C ASP A 219 -17.62 -40.99 -5.02
N ASN A 220 -18.29 -40.04 -5.68
CA ASN A 220 -19.70 -40.19 -6.01
C ASN A 220 -19.91 -39.63 -7.42
N GLY A 221 -19.44 -40.40 -8.39
CA GLY A 221 -19.98 -40.38 -9.74
C GLY A 221 -21.45 -40.85 -9.74
N VAL A 222 -22.36 -39.96 -10.11
CA VAL A 222 -23.62 -40.36 -10.75
C VAL A 222 -23.61 -39.80 -12.16
N ASN A 223 -23.23 -40.68 -13.07
CA ASN A 223 -23.53 -40.59 -14.48
C ASN A 223 -25.04 -40.78 -14.67
N ARG A 224 -25.69 -39.87 -15.40
CA ARG A 224 -26.88 -40.21 -16.19
C ARG A 224 -26.84 -39.40 -17.49
N ASP A 225 -26.38 -40.11 -18.51
CA ASP A 225 -26.70 -39.87 -19.91
C ASP A 225 -28.22 -39.78 -20.12
N LEU A 226 -28.67 -38.89 -21.00
CA LEU A 226 -29.69 -39.19 -22.00
C LEU A 226 -29.77 -38.05 -23.02
N GLU A 227 -29.24 -38.36 -24.19
CA GLU A 227 -29.52 -37.76 -25.49
C GLU A 227 -31.04 -37.69 -25.72
N THR A 228 -31.52 -36.63 -26.38
CA THR A 228 -32.40 -36.77 -27.56
C THR A 228 -32.49 -35.44 -28.30
N GLU A 229 -32.12 -35.52 -29.57
CA GLU A 229 -32.47 -34.61 -30.66
C GLU A 229 -33.95 -34.23 -30.65
N THR A 230 -34.29 -33.05 -31.16
CA THR A 230 -35.47 -32.87 -32.03
C THR A 230 -35.25 -31.65 -32.93
N SER A 231 -35.09 -31.94 -34.22
CA SER A 231 -35.30 -31.00 -35.32
C SER A 231 -36.73 -30.42 -35.29
N ILE A 232 -36.85 -29.14 -35.64
CA ILE A 232 -37.66 -28.58 -36.75
C ILE A 232 -37.51 -27.06 -36.69
#